data_AF-D5WNW9-F1
#
_entry.id   AF-D5WNW9-F1
#
_cell.length_a   1.000
_cell.length_b   1.000
_cell.length_c   1.000
_cell.angle_alpha   90.00
_cell.angle_beta   90.00
_cell.angle_gamma   90.00
#
_symmetry.space_group_name_H-M   'P 1'
#
loop_
_entity.id
_entity.type
_entity.pdbx_description
1 polymer ?
#
loop_
_entity_poly.entity_id
_entity_poly.type
_entity_poly.pdbx_seq_one_letter_code
_entity_poly.pdbx_strand_id
1 'polypeptide(L)'
;MLGKSFFLERAISRSLDWLGRYPALGCACHDPESLSSGRQIVVAATTSNGVRCVFFSAVGSVLDFSATWAELERAKTWWYFVQRWYFWVVPDAKTLDAINPAGDHMEHLIVPTCAPSHLADAAFLPWLDAIEKRARQCGTLAVQSHDVETV
;
A
#
# COMPACT_ATOMS: atom_id res chain seq x y z
N MET A 1 -8.20 -16.31 -16.25
CA MET A 1 -6.79 -15.87 -16.05
C MET A 1 -6.51 -14.42 -16.51
N LEU A 2 -7.45 -13.70 -17.14
CA LEU A 2 -7.24 -12.35 -17.70
C LEU A 2 -6.75 -11.28 -16.68
N GLY A 3 -7.19 -11.35 -15.42
CA GLY A 3 -6.82 -10.34 -14.42
C GLY A 3 -5.36 -10.44 -13.94
N LYS A 4 -4.79 -11.66 -13.86
CA LYS A 4 -3.39 -11.85 -13.44
C LYS A 4 -2.41 -11.36 -14.51
N SER A 5 -2.67 -11.67 -15.78
CA SER A 5 -1.86 -11.16 -16.89
C SER A 5 -1.95 -9.63 -16.97
N PHE A 6 -3.16 -9.06 -16.80
CA PHE A 6 -3.35 -7.62 -16.73
C PHE A 6 -2.49 -6.93 -15.64
N PHE A 7 -2.43 -7.50 -14.44
CA PHE A 7 -1.55 -6.98 -13.39
C PHE A 7 -0.07 -7.05 -13.78
N LEU A 8 0.40 -8.21 -14.27
CA LEU A 8 1.81 -8.38 -14.61
C LEU A 8 2.24 -7.49 -15.79
N GLU A 9 1.34 -7.19 -16.72
CA GLU A 9 1.59 -6.25 -17.83
C GLU A 9 1.69 -4.79 -17.36
N ARG A 10 1.10 -4.46 -16.21
CA ARG A 10 1.03 -3.08 -15.69
C ARG A 10 1.93 -2.81 -14.49
N ALA A 11 2.27 -3.85 -13.74
CA ALA A 11 3.10 -3.75 -12.56
C ALA A 11 4.54 -3.47 -12.95
N ILE A 12 5.04 -2.33 -12.52
CA ILE A 12 6.44 -1.94 -12.68
C ILE A 12 7.17 -2.34 -11.40
N SER A 13 8.13 -3.26 -11.52
CA SER A 13 9.06 -3.54 -10.43
C SER A 13 9.94 -2.31 -10.22
N ARG A 14 9.88 -1.70 -9.04
CA ARG A 14 10.72 -0.55 -8.70
C ARG A 14 12.14 -0.99 -8.36
N SER A 15 13.09 -0.06 -8.46
CA SER A 15 14.51 -0.32 -8.17
C SER A 15 14.70 -0.70 -6.70
N LEU A 16 15.83 -1.33 -6.40
CA LEU A 16 16.21 -1.68 -5.04
C LEU A 16 16.29 -0.47 -4.10
N ASP A 17 16.46 0.74 -4.64
CA ASP A 17 16.47 1.98 -3.85
C ASP A 17 15.15 2.20 -3.10
N TRP A 18 14.03 1.72 -3.65
CA TRP A 18 12.74 1.80 -2.97
C TRP A 18 12.68 0.87 -1.75
N LEU A 19 13.33 -0.29 -1.80
CA LEU A 19 13.41 -1.19 -0.63
C LEU A 19 14.24 -0.57 0.48
N GLY A 20 15.36 0.09 0.14
CA GLY A 20 16.17 0.84 1.11
C GLY A 20 15.43 2.03 1.70
N ARG A 21 14.54 2.65 0.93
CA ARG A 21 13.74 3.81 1.36
C ARG A 21 12.57 3.42 2.27
N TYR A 22 11.92 2.29 1.99
CA TYR A 22 10.68 1.85 2.67
C TYR A 22 10.78 0.49 3.39
N PRO A 23 11.79 0.28 4.27
CA PRO A 23 12.00 -0.99 4.94
C PRO A 23 10.86 -1.38 5.90
N ALA A 24 10.24 -0.44 6.62
CA ALA A 24 9.17 -0.79 7.56
C ALA A 24 7.94 -1.31 6.82
N LEU A 25 7.56 -0.68 5.71
CA LEU A 25 6.49 -1.16 4.84
C LEU A 25 6.84 -2.48 4.15
N GLY A 26 8.08 -2.64 3.69
CA GLY A 26 8.58 -3.86 3.07
C GLY A 26 8.60 -5.07 4.02
N CYS A 27 8.95 -4.84 5.29
CA CYS A 27 9.08 -5.89 6.30
C CYS A 27 7.81 -6.13 7.12
N ALA A 28 6.74 -5.34 6.95
CA ALA A 28 5.54 -5.42 7.77
C ALA A 28 4.94 -6.84 7.82
N CYS A 29 4.97 -7.58 6.71
CA CYS A 29 4.45 -8.95 6.67
C CYS A 29 5.25 -10.00 7.48
N HIS A 30 6.42 -9.62 8.00
CA HIS A 30 7.27 -10.48 8.83
C HIS A 30 7.21 -10.11 10.32
N ASP A 31 6.40 -9.10 10.67
CA ASP A 31 6.30 -8.58 12.04
C ASP A 31 4.83 -8.44 12.45
N PRO A 32 4.33 -9.30 13.37
CA PRO A 32 2.95 -9.23 13.88
C PRO A 32 2.61 -7.92 14.60
N GLU A 33 3.60 -7.17 15.08
CA GLU A 33 3.41 -5.87 15.75
C GLU A 33 3.49 -4.69 14.78
N SER A 34 3.69 -4.95 13.49
CA SER A 34 3.77 -3.93 12.45
C SER A 34 2.43 -3.19 12.26
N LEU A 35 2.49 -2.12 11.47
CA LEU A 35 1.33 -1.30 11.09
C LEU A 35 0.15 -2.11 10.50
N SER A 36 0.43 -3.26 9.90
CA SER A 36 -0.55 -4.14 9.25
C SER A 36 -0.71 -5.48 9.96
N SER A 37 -0.21 -5.62 11.19
CA SER A 37 -0.30 -6.83 11.99
C SER A 37 0.18 -8.10 11.26
N GLY A 38 1.32 -8.01 10.57
CA GLY A 38 1.90 -9.13 9.83
C GLY A 38 1.33 -9.35 8.43
N ARG A 39 0.51 -8.43 7.91
CA ARG A 39 0.00 -8.50 6.53
C ARG A 39 0.86 -7.72 5.54
N GLN A 40 0.83 -8.14 4.27
CA GLN A 40 1.43 -7.38 3.18
C GLN A 40 0.66 -6.07 2.97
N ILE A 41 1.39 -4.96 2.80
CA ILE A 41 0.81 -3.63 2.66
C ILE A 41 0.67 -3.24 1.18
N VAL A 42 -0.44 -2.60 0.87
CA VAL A 42 -0.66 -1.87 -0.38
C VAL A 42 -0.98 -0.42 -0.05
N VAL A 43 -0.20 0.51 -0.59
CA VAL A 43 -0.49 1.94 -0.49
C VAL A 43 -1.19 2.38 -1.76
N ALA A 44 -2.38 2.95 -1.63
CA ALA A 44 -3.21 3.30 -2.79
C ALA A 44 -3.79 4.71 -2.70
N ALA A 45 -3.77 5.42 -3.83
CA ALA A 45 -4.47 6.69 -4.00
C ALA A 45 -5.23 6.69 -5.32
N THR A 46 -6.28 7.51 -5.40
CA THR A 46 -7.19 7.54 -6.54
C THR A 46 -7.30 8.93 -7.16
N THR A 47 -7.75 8.95 -8.41
CA THR A 47 -8.22 10.14 -9.13
C THR A 47 -9.57 9.83 -9.77
N SER A 48 -10.16 10.82 -10.42
CA SER A 48 -11.36 10.60 -11.25
C SER A 48 -11.15 9.56 -12.36
N ASN A 49 -9.92 9.35 -12.83
CA ASN A 49 -9.64 8.46 -13.96
C ASN A 49 -9.21 7.03 -13.54
N GLY A 50 -8.64 6.86 -12.34
CA GLY A 50 -8.12 5.57 -11.92
C GLY A 50 -7.42 5.56 -10.58
N VAL A 51 -6.63 4.52 -10.36
CA VAL A 51 -5.88 4.25 -9.12
C VAL A 51 -4.40 4.06 -9.42
N ARG A 52 -3.57 4.40 -8.43
CA ARG A 52 -2.19 3.95 -8.32
C ARG A 52 -2.03 3.19 -7.01
N CYS A 53 -1.38 2.04 -7.08
CA CYS A 53 -1.12 1.15 -5.96
C CYS A 53 0.37 0.81 -5.91
N VAL A 54 0.98 0.87 -4.73
CA VAL A 54 2.33 0.37 -4.47
C VAL A 54 2.22 -0.83 -3.53
N PHE A 55 2.60 -2.00 -4.03
CA PHE A 55 2.56 -3.26 -3.32
C PHE A 55 3.93 -3.55 -2.70
N PHE A 56 3.93 -3.83 -1.39
CA PHE A 56 5.09 -4.34 -0.67
C PHE A 56 4.98 -5.85 -0.54
N SER A 57 5.74 -6.57 -1.37
CA SER A 57 5.67 -8.03 -1.44
C SER A 57 6.48 -8.69 -0.31
N ALA A 58 6.08 -9.90 0.08
CA ALA A 58 6.74 -10.65 1.14
C ALA A 58 8.15 -11.13 0.75
N VAL A 59 8.43 -11.19 -0.55
CA VAL A 59 9.74 -11.57 -1.09
C VAL A 59 10.66 -10.36 -1.29
N GLY A 60 10.29 -9.19 -0.73
CA GLY A 60 11.11 -7.99 -0.79
C GLY A 60 11.12 -7.33 -2.16
N SER A 61 10.01 -7.38 -2.90
CA SER A 61 9.83 -6.60 -4.14
C SER A 61 8.81 -5.49 -3.93
N VAL A 62 9.08 -4.32 -4.49
CA VAL A 62 8.11 -3.21 -4.54
C VAL A 62 7.53 -3.13 -5.94
N LEU A 63 6.22 -3.35 -6.07
CA LEU A 63 5.53 -3.30 -7.34
C LEU A 63 4.65 -2.05 -7.40
N ASP A 64 4.86 -1.23 -8.40
CA ASP A 64 4.06 -0.04 -8.65
C ASP A 64 3.10 -0.28 -9.81
N PHE A 65 1.83 -0.13 -9.54
CA PHE A 65 0.75 -0.47 -10.46
C PHE A 65 -0.16 0.73 -10.63
N SER A 66 -0.54 1.01 -11.86
CA SER A 66 -1.54 2.03 -12.17
C SER A 66 -2.52 1.50 -13.21
N ALA A 67 -3.80 1.81 -13.01
CA ALA A 67 -4.88 1.42 -13.91
C ALA A 67 -6.00 2.45 -13.89
N THR A 68 -6.63 2.64 -15.04
CA THR A 68 -7.90 3.36 -15.13
C THR A 68 -9.04 2.51 -14.56
N TRP A 69 -10.13 3.15 -14.16
CA TRP A 69 -11.31 2.44 -13.67
C TRP A 69 -11.91 1.46 -14.71
N ALA A 70 -11.91 1.85 -15.99
CA ALA A 70 -12.37 1.00 -17.08
C ALA A 70 -11.50 -0.26 -17.27
N GLU A 71 -10.20 -0.16 -16.99
CA GLU A 71 -9.30 -1.30 -17.06
C GLU A 71 -9.47 -2.23 -15.87
N LEU A 72 -9.64 -1.67 -14.66
CA LEU A 72 -9.94 -2.46 -13.47
C LEU A 72 -11.26 -3.22 -13.59
N GLU A 73 -12.30 -2.63 -14.19
CA GLU A 73 -13.57 -3.33 -14.40
C GLU A 73 -13.41 -4.56 -15.31
N ARG A 74 -12.55 -4.49 -16.33
CA ARG A 74 -12.20 -5.65 -17.16
C ARG A 74 -11.43 -6.73 -16.38
N ALA A 75 -10.76 -6.36 -15.30
CA ALA A 75 -10.00 -7.24 -14.42
C ALA A 75 -10.67 -7.48 -13.05
N LYS A 76 -11.98 -7.21 -12.92
CA LYS A 76 -12.67 -7.11 -11.62
C LYS A 76 -12.53 -8.32 -10.70
N THR A 77 -12.50 -9.54 -11.24
CA THR A 77 -12.33 -10.75 -10.43
C THR A 77 -10.98 -10.78 -9.73
N TRP A 78 -9.93 -10.33 -10.41
CA TRP A 78 -8.61 -10.22 -9.81
C TRP A 78 -8.55 -9.05 -8.83
N TRP A 79 -9.14 -7.91 -9.19
CA TRP A 79 -9.18 -6.74 -8.32
C TRP A 79 -9.88 -7.04 -6.99
N TYR A 80 -11.02 -7.74 -7.05
CA TYR A 80 -11.75 -8.23 -5.88
C TYR A 80 -10.91 -9.13 -4.97
N PHE A 81 -10.11 -10.03 -5.57
CA PHE A 81 -9.19 -10.86 -4.79
C PHE A 81 -8.11 -10.02 -4.09
N VAL A 82 -7.54 -9.05 -4.82
CA VAL A 82 -6.47 -8.17 -4.31
C VAL A 82 -6.96 -7.30 -3.15
N GLN A 83 -8.16 -6.73 -3.25
CA GLN A 83 -8.78 -5.98 -2.14
C GLN A 83 -8.75 -6.76 -0.82
N ARG A 84 -9.06 -8.06 -0.86
CA ARG A 84 -9.20 -8.87 0.35
C ARG A 84 -7.88 -9.39 0.90
N TRP A 85 -6.88 -9.57 0.03
CA TRP A 85 -5.62 -10.21 0.39
C TRP A 85 -4.64 -9.29 1.12
N TYR A 86 -4.70 -7.99 0.85
CA TYR A 86 -3.74 -7.01 1.37
C TYR A 86 -4.33 -6.14 2.48
N PHE A 87 -3.43 -5.55 3.27
CA PHE A 87 -3.75 -4.44 4.17
C PHE A 87 -3.57 -3.12 3.41
N TRP A 88 -4.60 -2.29 3.36
CA TRP A 88 -4.62 -1.09 2.53
C TRP A 88 -4.28 0.17 3.31
N VAL A 89 -3.40 1.00 2.78
CA VAL A 89 -3.18 2.36 3.27
C VAL A 89 -3.68 3.35 2.24
N VAL A 90 -4.64 4.18 2.62
CA VAL A 90 -5.35 5.12 1.74
C VAL A 90 -5.36 6.53 2.35
N PRO A 91 -5.47 7.61 1.55
CA PRO A 91 -5.42 8.97 2.09
C PRO A 91 -6.73 9.39 2.77
N ASP A 92 -7.87 8.86 2.31
CA ASP A 92 -9.21 9.24 2.78
C ASP A 92 -10.24 8.13 2.55
N ALA A 93 -11.42 8.30 3.16
CA ALA A 93 -12.55 7.40 2.98
C ALA A 93 -13.05 7.37 1.53
N LYS A 94 -12.94 8.48 0.80
CA LYS A 94 -13.34 8.55 -0.61
C LYS A 94 -12.53 7.59 -1.47
N THR A 95 -11.21 7.51 -1.23
CA THR A 95 -10.33 6.56 -1.90
C THR A 95 -10.72 5.14 -1.51
N LEU A 96 -10.96 4.89 -0.22
CA LEU A 96 -11.40 3.60 0.28
C LEU A 96 -12.66 3.10 -0.45
N ASP A 97 -13.68 3.95 -0.53
CA ASP A 97 -14.95 3.64 -1.22
C ASP A 97 -14.72 3.40 -2.71
N ALA A 98 -13.88 4.22 -3.36
CA ALA A 98 -13.56 4.08 -4.77
C ALA A 98 -12.83 2.76 -5.10
N ILE A 99 -11.93 2.32 -4.22
CA ILE A 99 -11.22 1.05 -4.39
C ILE A 99 -12.01 -0.14 -3.87
N ASN A 100 -13.11 0.04 -3.14
CA ASN A 100 -13.95 -1.04 -2.58
C ASN A 100 -15.46 -0.80 -2.84
N PRO A 101 -15.91 -0.77 -4.10
CA PRO A 101 -17.28 -0.38 -4.44
C PRO A 101 -18.34 -1.38 -3.96
N ALA A 102 -17.96 -2.62 -3.66
CA ALA A 102 -18.87 -3.64 -3.12
C ALA A 102 -19.17 -3.43 -1.62
N GLY A 103 -18.38 -2.61 -0.92
CA GLY A 103 -18.54 -2.36 0.51
C GLY A 103 -18.20 -3.56 1.40
N ASP A 104 -17.46 -4.54 0.87
CA ASP A 104 -17.01 -5.69 1.64
C ASP A 104 -15.98 -5.28 2.70
N HIS A 105 -15.81 -6.09 3.75
CA HIS A 105 -14.78 -5.83 4.74
C HIS A 105 -13.38 -5.86 4.11
N MET A 106 -12.67 -4.73 4.21
CA MET A 106 -11.30 -4.56 3.75
C MET A 106 -10.47 -4.00 4.91
N GLU A 107 -9.39 -4.70 5.26
CA GLU A 107 -8.48 -4.20 6.29
C GLU A 107 -7.69 -3.03 5.75
N HIS A 108 -7.72 -1.93 6.49
CA HIS A 108 -7.17 -0.68 6.01
C HIS A 108 -6.75 0.27 7.14
N LEU A 109 -5.98 1.27 6.74
CA LEU A 109 -5.62 2.43 7.53
C LEU A 109 -5.75 3.70 6.67
N ILE A 110 -6.40 4.72 7.22
CA ILE A 110 -6.46 6.04 6.59
C ILE A 110 -5.29 6.90 7.10
N VAL A 111 -4.48 7.42 6.18
CA VAL A 111 -3.33 8.30 6.46
C VAL A 111 -3.47 9.58 5.64
N PRO A 112 -4.15 10.62 6.18
CA PRO A 112 -4.44 11.85 5.44
C PRO A 112 -3.23 12.80 5.35
N THR A 113 -2.24 12.62 6.23
CA THR A 113 -1.03 13.45 6.28
C THR A 113 -0.31 13.43 4.93
N CYS A 114 -0.13 14.59 4.31
CA CYS A 114 0.50 14.72 2.99
C CYS A 114 -0.20 13.93 1.88
N ALA A 115 -1.53 13.73 1.97
CA ALA A 115 -2.29 13.05 0.92
C ALA A 115 -1.97 13.61 -0.48
N PRO A 116 -1.77 12.74 -1.49
CA PRO A 116 -1.30 13.19 -2.79
C PRO A 116 -2.42 13.90 -3.55
N SER A 117 -2.12 15.09 -4.09
CA SER A 117 -3.06 15.83 -4.95
C SER A 117 -3.24 15.19 -6.33
N HIS A 118 -2.30 14.35 -6.76
CA HIS A 118 -2.34 13.57 -8.00
C HIS A 118 -1.45 12.33 -7.90
N LEU A 119 -1.57 11.40 -8.86
CA LEU A 119 -0.87 10.10 -8.79
C LEU A 119 0.57 10.10 -9.31
N ALA A 120 1.12 11.22 -9.80
CA ALA A 120 2.52 11.28 -10.23
C ALA A 120 3.50 11.24 -9.04
N ASP A 121 4.71 10.73 -9.28
CA ASP A 121 5.76 10.50 -8.26
C ASP A 121 6.01 11.72 -7.36
N ALA A 122 6.04 12.93 -7.95
CA ALA A 122 6.31 14.16 -7.21
C ALA A 122 5.33 14.42 -6.06
N ALA A 123 4.07 14.00 -6.18
CA ALA A 123 3.09 14.11 -5.09
C ALA A 123 2.91 12.79 -4.32
N PHE A 124 3.09 11.64 -4.98
CA PHE A 124 2.87 10.33 -4.35
C PHE A 124 4.01 9.92 -3.40
N LEU A 125 5.27 10.20 -3.75
CA LEU A 125 6.42 9.75 -2.94
C LEU A 125 6.50 10.44 -1.57
N PRO A 126 6.28 11.77 -1.43
CA PRO A 126 6.25 12.40 -0.11
C PRO A 126 5.17 11.81 0.81
N TRP A 127 4.05 11.39 0.24
CA TRP A 127 3.01 10.69 1.00
C TRP A 127 3.46 9.31 1.44
N LEU A 128 4.10 8.55 0.53
CA LEU A 128 4.66 7.24 0.85
C LEU A 128 5.75 7.32 1.94
N ASP A 129 6.58 8.37 1.92
CA ASP A 129 7.55 8.66 2.99
C ASP A 129 6.87 8.91 4.34
N ALA A 130 5.75 9.63 4.37
CA ALA A 130 5.00 9.88 5.59
C ALA A 130 4.40 8.60 6.17
N ILE A 131 3.91 7.70 5.31
CA ILE A 131 3.41 6.39 5.70
C ILE A 131 4.54 5.52 6.26
N GLU A 132 5.69 5.47 5.58
CA GLU A 132 6.87 4.76 6.07
C GLU A 132 7.34 5.29 7.42
N LYS A 133 7.38 6.61 7.61
CA LYS A 133 7.73 7.23 8.89
C LYS A 133 6.79 6.77 10.01
N ARG A 134 5.49 6.65 9.72
CA ARG A 134 4.51 6.11 10.67
C ARG A 134 4.71 4.60 10.91
N ALA A 135 4.99 3.84 9.85
CA ALA A 135 5.22 2.40 9.95
C ALA A 135 6.45 2.08 10.83
N ARG A 136 7.50 2.90 10.77
CA ARG A 136 8.70 2.78 11.63
C ARG A 136 8.45 2.98 13.13
N GLN A 137 7.30 3.55 13.50
CA GLN A 137 6.89 3.70 14.89
C GLN A 137 6.09 2.49 15.39
N CYS A 138 5.85 1.51 14.52
CA CYS A 138 5.19 0.25 14.82
C CYS A 138 6.20 -0.90 14.69
N GLY A 139 5.82 -2.08 15.16
CA GLY A 139 6.65 -3.27 15.05
C GLY A 139 7.58 -3.50 16.23
N THR A 140 8.10 -4.72 16.30
CA THR A 140 8.92 -5.23 17.40
C THR A 140 10.17 -4.36 17.61
N LEU A 141 10.76 -3.85 16.53
CA LEU A 141 11.94 -2.98 16.59
C LEU A 141 11.64 -1.58 17.15
N ALA A 142 10.42 -1.07 17.00
CA ALA A 142 10.00 0.20 17.57
C ALA A 142 9.69 0.06 19.07
N VAL A 143 9.06 -1.05 19.47
CA VAL A 143 8.74 -1.35 20.88
C VAL A 143 10.01 -1.43 21.74
N GLN A 144 11.07 -2.07 21.23
CA GLN A 144 12.35 -2.17 21.97
C GLN A 144 13.02 -0.82 22.25
N SER A 145 12.77 0.21 21.44
CA SER A 145 13.40 1.53 21.63
C SER A 145 12.83 2.32 22.81
N HIS A 146 11.61 2.00 23.27
CA HIS A 146 10.97 2.67 24.41
C HIS A 146 11.33 2.04 25.76
N ASP A 147 11.70 0.76 25.80
CA ASP A 147 12.02 0.06 27.05
C ASP A 147 13.44 0.36 27.60
N VAL A 148 14.27 1.08 26.83
CA VAL A 148 15.67 1.39 27.22
C VAL A 148 15.80 2.73 27.96
N GLU A 149 14.75 3.57 28.02
CA GLU A 149 14.80 4.88 28.70
C GLU A 149 14.31 4.88 30.16
N THR A 150 14.00 3.72 30.75
CA THR A 150 13.64 3.60 32.17
C THR A 150 14.60 2.68 32.93
N VAL A 151 15.80 3.18 33.23
CA VAL A 151 16.65 2.71 34.35
C VAL A 151 17.33 3.90 35.00
#